data_AF-A0A3C1KE35-F1
#
_entry.id   AF-A0A3C1KE35-F1
#
_cell.length_a   1.000
_cell.length_b   1.000
_cell.length_c   1.000
_cell.angle_alpha   90.00
_cell.angle_beta   90.00
_cell.angle_gamma   90.00
#
_symmetry.space_group_name_H-M   'P 1'
#
loop_
_entity.id
_entity.type
_entity.pdbx_description
1 polymer ?
#
loop_
_entity_poly.entity_id
_entity_poly.type
_entity_poly.pdbx_seq_one_letter_code
_entity_poly.pdbx_strand_id
1 'polypeptide(L)'
;MGDADDERELAAYYDDFGRYWAHGTSPLYEDWACAIAEDAEVLRRLTALPRRQQQANLLFAAARRAGVPLHPYAEVREELLDAWDRISEISATHSTQTNEPGRAATWLPPLSRL
;
A
#
# COMPACT_ATOMS: atom_id res chain seq x y z
N MET A 1 -16.00 1.86 16.97
CA MET A 1 -16.25 3.00 16.06
C MET A 1 -15.09 3.23 15.10
N GLY A 2 -13.82 3.07 15.53
CA GLY A 2 -12.65 3.34 14.67
C GLY A 2 -12.43 2.39 13.48
N ASP A 3 -12.54 1.07 13.68
CA ASP A 3 -12.19 0.07 12.66
C ASP A 3 -12.99 0.18 11.36
N ALA A 4 -14.32 0.26 11.46
CA ALA A 4 -15.20 0.46 10.30
C ALA A 4 -15.04 1.84 9.64
N ASP A 5 -14.46 2.82 10.34
CA ASP A 5 -14.15 4.13 9.78
C ASP A 5 -12.82 4.09 9.02
N ASP A 6 -11.82 3.42 9.60
CA ASP A 6 -10.54 3.14 8.96
C ASP A 6 -10.72 2.33 7.66
N GLU A 7 -11.62 1.35 7.64
CA GLU A 7 -11.96 0.59 6.43
C GLU A 7 -12.60 1.48 5.36
N ARG A 8 -13.49 2.41 5.74
CA ARG A 8 -14.12 3.35 4.81
C ARG A 8 -13.13 4.35 4.23
N GLU A 9 -12.25 4.90 5.06
CA GLU A 9 -11.18 5.78 4.60
C GLU A 9 -10.25 5.06 3.63
N LEU A 10 -9.91 3.81 3.94
CA LEU A 10 -9.04 3.00 3.10
C LEU A 10 -9.73 2.64 1.78
N ALA A 11 -11.01 2.28 1.79
CA ALA A 11 -11.81 2.06 0.59
C ALA A 11 -11.79 3.28 -0.33
N ALA A 12 -12.04 4.47 0.23
CA ALA A 12 -12.00 5.72 -0.52
C ALA A 12 -10.62 6.00 -1.13
N TYR A 13 -9.54 5.69 -0.39
CA TYR A 13 -8.17 5.80 -0.90
C TYR A 13 -7.92 4.86 -2.10
N TYR A 14 -8.38 3.60 -2.04
CA TYR A 14 -8.20 2.64 -3.14
C TYR A 14 -9.01 3.03 -4.38
N ASP A 15 -10.25 3.52 -4.22
CA ASP A 15 -11.07 4.04 -5.33
C ASP A 15 -10.40 5.26 -6.00
N ASP A 16 -9.93 6.23 -5.20
CA ASP A 16 -9.18 7.40 -5.69
C ASP A 16 -7.90 6.98 -6.43
N PHE A 17 -7.15 6.03 -5.86
CA PHE A 17 -5.96 5.47 -6.49
C PHE A 17 -6.28 4.86 -7.87
N GLY A 18 -7.32 4.05 -7.96
CA GLY A 18 -7.77 3.44 -9.21
C GLY A 18 -8.11 4.50 -10.26
N ARG A 19 -8.96 5.45 -9.89
CA ARG A 19 -9.50 6.46 -10.81
C ARG A 19 -8.52 7.54 -11.26
N TYR A 20 -7.53 7.88 -10.43
CA TYR A 20 -6.64 9.02 -10.72
C TYR A 20 -5.19 8.64 -10.96
N TRP A 21 -4.69 7.58 -10.32
CA TRP A 21 -3.28 7.19 -10.41
C TRP A 21 -3.05 6.01 -11.36
N ALA A 22 -3.91 5.00 -11.29
CA ALA A 22 -3.83 3.83 -12.17
C ALA A 22 -4.55 4.03 -13.51
N HIS A 23 -5.56 4.90 -13.54
CA HIS A 23 -6.33 5.20 -14.75
C HIS A 23 -5.42 5.71 -15.88
N GLY A 24 -5.50 5.05 -17.04
CA GLY A 24 -4.68 5.36 -18.21
C GLY A 24 -3.20 4.96 -18.13
N THR A 25 -2.72 4.46 -16.98
CA THR A 25 -1.34 3.96 -16.82
C THR A 25 -1.27 2.43 -16.74
N SER A 26 -2.20 1.80 -16.03
CA SER A 26 -2.28 0.35 -15.88
C SER A 26 -3.74 -0.11 -15.68
N PRO A 27 -4.39 -0.64 -16.71
CA PRO A 27 -5.76 -1.16 -16.61
C PRO A 27 -5.92 -2.23 -15.52
N LEU A 28 -4.87 -3.02 -15.29
CA LEU A 28 -4.88 -4.08 -14.28
C LEU A 28 -4.85 -3.53 -12.85
N TYR A 29 -4.05 -2.49 -12.60
CA TYR A 29 -4.00 -1.89 -11.26
C TYR A 29 -5.19 -0.99 -10.99
N GLU A 30 -5.80 -0.43 -12.02
CA GLU A 30 -7.10 0.23 -11.93
C GLU A 30 -8.17 -0.77 -11.49
N ASP A 31 -8.27 -1.92 -12.17
CA ASP A 31 -9.17 -3.01 -11.81
C ASP A 31 -8.96 -3.51 -10.38
N TRP A 32 -7.70 -3.79 -9.99
CA TRP A 32 -7.38 -4.21 -8.63
C TRP A 32 -7.75 -3.16 -7.58
N ALA A 33 -7.42 -1.89 -7.82
CA ALA A 33 -7.66 -0.84 -6.85
C ALA A 33 -9.17 -0.61 -6.64
N CYS A 34 -9.94 -0.52 -7.72
CA CYS A 34 -11.39 -0.37 -7.66
C CYS A 34 -12.06 -1.57 -6.99
N ALA A 35 -11.63 -2.79 -7.32
CA ALA A 35 -12.22 -4.00 -6.72
C ALA A 35 -11.87 -4.15 -5.24
N ILE A 36 -10.65 -3.80 -4.82
CA ILE A 36 -10.24 -3.82 -3.41
C ILE A 36 -11.03 -2.78 -2.59
N ALA A 37 -11.37 -1.62 -3.18
CA ALA A 37 -12.21 -0.63 -2.52
C ALA A 37 -13.60 -1.17 -2.14
N GLU A 38 -14.06 -2.23 -2.80
CA GLU A 38 -15.34 -2.90 -2.53
C GLU A 38 -15.19 -4.22 -1.73
N ASP A 39 -13.96 -4.70 -1.49
CA ASP A 39 -13.70 -5.96 -0.78
C ASP A 39 -13.44 -5.74 0.71
N ALA A 40 -14.50 -5.91 1.50
CA ALA A 40 -14.44 -5.76 2.95
C ALA A 40 -13.43 -6.69 3.64
N GLU A 41 -13.18 -7.90 3.12
CA GLU A 41 -12.24 -8.82 3.75
C GLU A 41 -10.79 -8.38 3.51
N VAL A 42 -10.46 -7.93 2.29
CA VAL A 42 -9.13 -7.37 2.03
C VAL A 42 -8.91 -6.06 2.77
N LEU A 43 -9.91 -5.18 2.81
CA LEU A 43 -9.84 -3.93 3.58
C LEU A 43 -9.59 -4.20 5.06
N ARG A 44 -10.32 -5.13 5.67
CA ARG A 44 -10.13 -5.53 7.08
C ARG A 44 -8.73 -6.07 7.36
N ARG A 45 -8.15 -6.81 6.41
CA ARG A 45 -6.76 -7.30 6.55
C ARG A 45 -5.75 -6.17 6.37
N LEU A 46 -6.00 -5.22 5.48
CA LEU A 46 -5.14 -4.05 5.28
C LEU A 46 -5.17 -3.09 6.48
N THR A 47 -6.34 -2.81 7.06
CA THR A 47 -6.46 -1.91 8.21
C THR A 47 -5.70 -2.45 9.44
N ALA A 48 -5.59 -3.77 9.56
CA ALA A 48 -4.77 -4.43 10.58
C ALA A 48 -3.25 -4.25 10.39
N LEU A 49 -2.79 -3.87 9.18
CA LEU A 49 -1.39 -3.56 8.92
C LEU A 49 -1.05 -2.12 9.32
N PRO A 50 0.23 -1.82 9.65
CA PRO A 50 0.69 -0.45 9.80
C PRO A 50 0.34 0.41 8.58
N ARG A 51 -0.11 1.66 8.78
CA ARG A 51 -0.54 2.60 7.73
C ARG A 51 0.37 2.65 6.50
N ARG A 52 1.67 2.50 6.73
CA ARG A 52 2.67 2.50 5.67
C ARG A 52 2.54 1.34 4.68
N GLN A 53 2.11 0.16 5.14
CA GLN A 53 1.93 -1.03 4.33
C GLN A 53 0.57 -1.07 3.61
N GLN A 54 -0.33 -0.14 3.93
CA GLN A 54 -1.67 -0.05 3.32
C GLN A 54 -1.64 0.57 1.91
N GLN A 55 -0.50 1.11 1.48
CA GLN A 55 -0.34 1.75 0.17
C GLN A 55 -0.54 0.76 -0.98
N ALA A 56 -1.37 1.12 -1.96
CA ALA A 56 -1.72 0.26 -3.10
C ALA A 56 -0.48 -0.25 -3.86
N ASN A 57 0.49 0.64 -4.12
CA ASN A 57 1.73 0.26 -4.80
C ASN A 57 2.54 -0.80 -4.04
N LEU A 58 2.59 -0.74 -2.70
CA LEU A 58 3.29 -1.74 -1.90
C LEU A 58 2.53 -3.06 -1.92
N LEU A 59 1.21 -3.03 -1.78
CA LEU A 59 0.36 -4.22 -1.89
C LEU A 59 0.56 -4.91 -3.24
N PHE A 60 0.49 -4.18 -4.36
CA PHE A 60 0.61 -4.76 -5.70
C PHE A 60 2.00 -5.32 -5.97
N ALA A 61 3.05 -4.60 -5.57
CA ALA A 61 4.42 -5.09 -5.68
C ALA A 61 4.64 -6.34 -4.81
N ALA A 62 4.10 -6.36 -3.60
CA ALA A 62 4.21 -7.49 -2.69
C ALA A 62 3.42 -8.71 -3.16
N ALA A 63 2.18 -8.52 -3.65
CA ALA A 63 1.35 -9.57 -4.25
C ALA A 63 2.07 -10.25 -5.42
N ARG A 64 2.62 -9.45 -6.35
CA ARG A 64 3.40 -9.97 -7.47
C ARG A 64 4.61 -10.77 -7.00
N ARG A 65 5.32 -10.29 -5.98
CA ARG A 65 6.49 -11.00 -5.43
C ARG A 65 6.10 -12.25 -4.64
N ALA A 66 4.91 -12.26 -4.04
CA ALA A 66 4.36 -13.42 -3.36
C ALA A 66 3.90 -14.53 -4.32
N GLY A 67 3.82 -14.24 -5.62
CA GLY A 67 3.43 -15.17 -6.67
C GLY A 67 1.99 -15.03 -7.14
N VAL A 68 1.26 -14.00 -6.70
CA VAL A 68 -0.09 -13.71 -7.21
C VAL A 68 0.01 -13.35 -8.70
N PRO A 69 -0.72 -14.03 -9.58
CA PRO A 69 -0.62 -13.78 -11.01
C PRO A 69 -1.24 -12.43 -11.39
N LEU A 70 -0.82 -11.87 -12.53
CA LEU A 70 -1.30 -10.58 -13.02
C LEU A 70 -2.54 -10.78 -13.91
N HIS A 71 -3.65 -11.15 -13.28
CA HIS A 71 -4.98 -11.30 -13.90
C HIS A 71 -6.00 -10.38 -13.20
N PRO A 72 -7.19 -10.14 -13.79
CA PRO A 72 -8.23 -9.34 -13.16
C PRO A 72 -8.49 -9.77 -11.72
N TYR A 73 -8.83 -8.82 -10.85
CA TYR A 73 -8.91 -9.04 -9.41
C TYR A 73 -9.83 -10.21 -9.05
N ALA A 74 -10.97 -10.33 -9.72
CA ALA A 74 -11.93 -11.42 -9.52
C ALA A 74 -11.31 -12.82 -9.72
N GLU A 75 -10.28 -12.95 -10.56
CA GLU A 75 -9.59 -14.21 -10.85
C GLU A 75 -8.46 -14.52 -9.87
N VAL A 76 -7.97 -13.52 -9.12
CA VAL A 76 -6.77 -13.64 -8.27
C VAL A 76 -7.02 -13.32 -6.81
N ARG A 77 -8.27 -12.98 -6.48
CA ARG A 77 -8.70 -12.61 -5.13
C ARG A 77 -8.34 -13.70 -4.11
N GLU A 78 -8.67 -14.94 -4.44
CA GLU A 78 -8.41 -16.07 -3.54
C GLU A 78 -6.90 -16.29 -3.38
N GLU A 79 -6.12 -16.24 -4.45
CA GLU A 79 -4.66 -16.34 -4.41
C GLU A 79 -4.03 -15.21 -3.59
N LEU A 80 -4.58 -13.99 -3.67
CA LEU A 80 -4.15 -12.85 -2.86
C LEU A 80 -4.45 -13.06 -1.37
N LEU A 81 -5.62 -13.61 -1.04
CA LEU A 81 -5.98 -13.93 0.34
C LEU A 81 -5.17 -15.12 0.90
N ASP A 82 -4.89 -16.13 0.09
CA ASP A 82 -4.07 -17.29 0.44
C ASP A 82 -2.60 -16.90 0.63
N ALA A 83 -2.10 -15.96 -0.17
CA ALA A 83 -0.72 -15.45 -0.07
C ALA A 83 -0.56 -14.33 0.97
N TRP A 84 -1.60 -13.96 1.72
CA TRP A 84 -1.65 -12.74 2.53
C TRP A 84 -0.50 -12.60 3.54
N ASP A 85 -0.15 -13.69 4.24
CA ASP A 85 0.94 -13.68 5.22
C ASP A 85 2.28 -13.35 4.55
N ARG A 86 2.56 -13.99 3.40
CA ARG A 86 3.76 -13.71 2.60
C ARG A 86 3.75 -12.28 2.06
N ILE A 87 2.61 -11.77 1.61
CA ILE A 87 2.45 -10.39 1.13
C ILE A 87 2.79 -9.39 2.24
N SER A 88 2.29 -9.65 3.45
CA SER A 88 2.52 -8.81 4.63
C SER A 88 4.01 -8.81 5.04
N GLU A 89 4.66 -9.97 5.03
CA GLU A 89 6.11 -10.08 5.29
C GLU A 89 6.95 -9.34 4.23
N ILE A 90 6.60 -9.48 2.95
CA ILE A 90 7.27 -8.78 1.86
C ILE A 90 7.09 -7.26 2.02
N SER A 91 5.88 -6.82 2.30
CA SER A 91 5.56 -5.40 2.50
C SER A 91 6.31 -4.79 3.69
N ALA A 92 6.49 -5.55 4.77
CA ALA A 92 7.25 -5.12 5.95
C ALA A 92 8.75 -4.92 5.63
N THR A 93 9.34 -5.80 4.82
CA THR A 93 10.77 -5.71 4.44
C THR A 93 11.06 -4.66 3.35
N HIS A 94 10.07 -4.35 2.51
CA HIS A 94 10.19 -3.38 1.41
C HIS A 94 9.58 -2.03 1.73
N SER A 95 9.12 -1.85 2.97
CA SER A 95 8.83 -0.56 3.55
C SER A 95 10.15 0.23 3.59
N THR A 96 10.51 0.92 2.51
CA THR A 96 11.53 1.98 2.38
C THR A 96 11.55 2.92 3.59
N GLN A 97 12.36 2.66 4.60
CA GLN A 97 12.48 3.55 5.76
C GLN A 97 12.91 4.93 5.27
N THR A 98 11.97 5.85 5.07
CA THR A 98 12.28 7.26 4.86
C THR A 98 12.73 7.77 6.21
N ASN A 99 14.04 7.68 6.48
CA ASN A 99 14.68 8.59 7.42
C ASN A 99 14.23 10.01 7.04
N GLU A 100 13.58 10.73 7.94
CA GLU A 100 13.31 12.16 7.80
C GLU A 100 14.67 12.88 7.66
N PRO A 101 15.10 13.42 6.49
CA PRO A 101 16.32 14.22 6.44
C PRO A 101 16.12 15.57 7.17
N GLY A 102 14.90 15.89 7.61
CA GLY A 102 14.56 17.16 8.25
C GLY A 102 15.06 17.32 9.69
N ARG A 103 15.44 16.23 10.39
CA ARG A 103 15.92 16.31 11.79
C ARG A 103 17.43 16.16 11.94
N ALA A 104 18.16 16.08 10.83
CA ALA A 104 19.62 16.22 10.76
C ALA A 104 20.08 17.61 10.31
N ALA A 105 19.20 18.62 10.32
CA ALA A 105 19.61 20.03 10.34
C ALA A 105 20.05 20.43 11.76
N THR A 106 20.94 19.64 12.37
CA THR A 106 21.55 19.98 13.65
C THR A 106 22.86 20.71 13.36
N TRP A 107 22.80 22.03 13.48
CA TRP A 107 23.91 22.92 13.87
C TRP A 107 25.15 22.91 12.96
N LEU A 108 25.20 23.84 12.02
CA LEU A 108 26.44 24.40 11.49
C LEU A 108 26.95 25.47 12.48
N PRO A 109 28.07 25.26 13.21
CA PRO A 109 28.76 26.36 13.86
C PRO A 109 29.47 27.21 12.79
N PRO A 110 29.41 28.55 12.83
CA PRO A 110 30.32 29.36 12.04
C PRO A 110 31.72 29.22 12.65
N LEU A 111 32.60 28.47 11.98
CA LEU A 111 34.03 28.51 12.26
C LEU A 111 34.52 29.94 12.01
N SER A 112 34.74 30.64 13.10
CA SER A 112 35.41 31.94 13.14
C SER A 112 36.92 31.76 12.86
N ARG A 113 37.44 32.61 11.96
CA ARG A 113 38.84 32.98 11.69
C ARG A 113 39.78 31.92 11.09
N LEU A 114 40.33 32.23 9.92
CA LEU A 114 41.52 33.09 9.76
C LEU A 114 41.41 33.93 8.49
#